data_AF-A0A7C7UR70-F1
#
_entry.id   AF-A0A7C7UR70-F1
#
_cell.length_a   1.000
_cell.length_b   1.000
_cell.length_c   1.000
_cell.angle_alpha   90.00
_cell.angle_beta   90.00
_cell.angle_gamma   90.00
#
_symmetry.space_group_name_H-M   'P 1'
#
loop_
_entity.id
_entity.type
_entity.pdbx_description
1 polymer ?
#
loop_
_entity_poly.entity_id
_entity_poly.type
_entity_poly.pdbx_seq_one_letter_code
_entity_poly.pdbx_strand_id
1 'polypeptide(L)'
;MPRSPIPFHVQHIARPAHIERILGIASDDQSLDAESVRLSLTQDGHFITLDGARRSLDMGGKLRLFEKSNRSTYTLTARGRACRNLALYRREVYCDVMHFLLFATWELGGHQDYWSWSYAKTCEILWRDRPSIRGRKAVFGQLSAEASREFPDLDPVVGTETVYAVTNWLRELSPPFFVLENDKLAASREREWFSVELALLAVSYLYAARGAAIQTPLLLDCDTVELLCPLCLASVDRIVAMIETASRTFPGLDIHTGEWGSSVILRQTVDVLMLT
;
A
#
# COMPACT_ATOMS: atom_id res chain seq x y z
N MET A 1 23.49 -18.05 20.50
CA MET A 1 23.12 -16.66 20.86
C MET A 1 21.62 -16.51 20.62
N PRO A 2 20.83 -15.94 21.56
CA PRO A 2 19.42 -15.67 21.30
C PRO A 2 19.31 -14.66 20.16
N ARG A 3 18.50 -14.97 19.14
CA ARG A 3 18.21 -14.04 18.05
C ARG A 3 17.33 -12.92 18.60
N SER A 4 17.64 -11.67 18.23
CA SER A 4 16.75 -10.55 18.53
C SER A 4 15.41 -10.76 17.83
N PRO A 5 14.28 -10.48 18.49
CA PRO A 5 12.96 -10.62 17.87
C PRO A 5 12.84 -9.72 16.64
N ILE A 6 12.19 -10.23 15.59
CA ILE A 6 11.99 -9.49 14.34
C ILE A 6 10.71 -8.66 14.44
N PRO A 7 10.75 -7.34 14.17
CA PRO A 7 9.59 -6.48 14.32
C PRO A 7 8.65 -6.54 13.10
N PHE A 8 7.40 -6.90 13.36
CA PHE A 8 6.28 -6.92 12.40
C PHE A 8 5.40 -5.68 12.62
N HIS A 9 6.04 -4.50 12.58
CA HIS A 9 5.41 -3.23 12.99
C HIS A 9 5.20 -2.27 11.81
N VAL A 10 3.94 -1.89 11.59
CA VAL A 10 3.58 -0.79 10.70
C VAL A 10 3.56 0.52 11.50
N GLN A 11 4.32 1.52 11.04
CA GLN A 11 4.53 2.78 11.76
C GLN A 11 3.24 3.61 11.86
N HIS A 12 2.52 3.52 12.97
CA HIS A 12 1.24 4.21 13.20
C HIS A 12 1.32 5.74 13.25
N ILE A 13 2.49 6.29 13.58
CA ILE A 13 2.73 7.74 13.62
C ILE A 13 2.90 8.32 12.21
N ALA A 14 3.37 7.50 11.25
CA ALA A 14 3.47 7.87 9.84
C ALA A 14 2.07 7.77 9.21
N ARG A 15 1.32 8.87 9.30
CA ARG A 15 -0.03 8.98 8.75
C ARG A 15 0.02 9.33 7.26
N PRO A 16 -0.97 8.90 6.47
CA PRO A 16 -1.05 9.25 5.05
C PRO A 16 -0.94 10.75 4.80
N ALA A 17 -1.72 11.54 5.55
CA ALA A 17 -1.73 12.99 5.46
C ALA A 17 -0.36 13.61 5.79
N HIS A 18 0.43 13.01 6.68
CA HIS A 18 1.77 13.54 6.97
C HIS A 18 2.69 13.36 5.77
N ILE A 19 2.74 12.16 5.17
CA ILE A 19 3.59 11.88 4.01
C ILE A 19 3.15 12.72 2.80
N GLU A 20 1.84 12.84 2.57
CA GLU A 20 1.26 13.70 1.52
C GLU A 20 1.74 15.15 1.65
N ARG A 21 1.69 15.71 2.86
CA ARG A 21 2.13 17.09 3.12
C ARG A 21 3.63 17.26 3.00
N ILE A 22 4.42 16.27 3.46
CA ILE A 22 5.87 16.29 3.29
C ILE A 22 6.24 16.28 1.80
N LEU A 23 5.58 15.47 0.98
CA LEU A 23 5.77 15.49 -0.47
C LEU A 23 5.44 16.87 -1.06
N GLY A 24 4.39 17.54 -0.57
CA GLY A 24 4.00 18.87 -1.02
C GLY A 24 5.04 19.96 -0.77
N ILE A 25 5.82 19.86 0.31
CA ILE A 25 6.90 20.82 0.63
C ILE A 25 8.28 20.37 0.12
N ALA A 26 8.41 19.11 -0.32
CA ALA A 26 9.66 18.57 -0.82
C ALA A 26 10.08 19.26 -2.12
N SER A 27 11.27 19.86 -2.14
CA SER A 27 11.89 20.43 -3.34
C SER A 27 12.88 19.43 -3.96
N ASP A 28 13.05 19.50 -5.28
CA ASP A 28 13.89 18.53 -6.00
C ASP A 28 15.40 18.69 -5.68
N ASP A 29 15.83 19.91 -5.35
CA ASP A 29 17.24 20.24 -5.10
C ASP A 29 17.59 20.39 -3.60
N GLN A 30 16.64 20.16 -2.69
CA GLN A 30 16.84 20.37 -1.26
C GLN A 30 16.66 19.08 -0.47
N SER A 31 17.60 18.83 0.44
CA SER A 31 17.44 17.77 1.42
C SER A 31 16.47 18.19 2.52
N LEU A 32 15.62 17.27 2.93
CA LEU A 32 14.70 17.40 4.04
C LEU A 32 15.28 16.74 5.30
N ASP A 33 15.07 17.34 6.45
CA ASP A 33 15.24 16.70 7.75
C ASP A 33 13.95 16.85 8.58
N ALA A 34 13.86 16.11 9.67
CA ALA A 34 12.62 16.09 10.47
C ALA A 34 12.28 17.46 11.08
N GLU A 35 13.27 18.28 11.42
CA GLU A 35 13.04 19.60 12.02
C GLU A 35 12.64 20.62 10.97
N SER A 36 13.32 20.67 9.81
CA SER A 36 12.91 21.53 8.70
C SER A 36 11.50 21.21 8.21
N VAL A 37 11.17 19.93 8.03
CA VAL A 37 9.81 19.48 7.71
C VAL A 37 8.80 19.98 8.75
N ARG A 38 9.10 19.79 10.04
CA ARG A 38 8.19 20.18 11.13
C ARG A 38 7.92 21.68 11.11
N LEU A 39 8.96 22.50 10.92
CA LEU A 39 8.86 23.95 10.88
C LEU A 39 8.05 24.43 9.66
N SER A 40 8.34 23.92 8.46
CA SER A 40 7.62 24.27 7.24
C SER A 40 6.13 23.90 7.33
N LEU A 41 5.81 22.68 7.78
CA LEU A 41 4.40 22.28 7.94
C LEU A 41 3.68 23.13 9.00
N THR A 42 4.36 23.50 10.09
CA THR A 42 3.77 24.38 11.11
C THR A 42 3.48 25.78 10.54
N GLN A 43 4.36 26.31 9.69
CA GLN A 43 4.15 27.59 9.00
C GLN A 43 2.94 27.54 8.06
N ASP A 44 2.70 26.39 7.42
CA ASP A 44 1.53 26.15 6.55
C ASP A 44 0.25 25.80 7.33
N GLY A 45 0.25 25.90 8.66
CA GLY A 45 -0.92 25.62 9.51
C GLY A 45 -1.16 24.13 9.79
N HIS A 46 -0.19 23.27 9.49
CA HIS A 46 -0.25 21.82 9.71
C HIS A 46 0.63 21.40 10.89
N PHE A 47 -0.01 21.02 12.00
CA PHE A 47 0.71 20.51 13.16
C PHE A 47 1.23 19.10 12.93
N ILE A 48 2.53 18.91 13.14
CA ILE A 48 3.19 17.60 13.22
C ILE A 48 4.23 17.65 14.34
N THR A 49 4.39 16.56 15.09
CA THR A 49 5.46 16.46 16.09
C THR A 49 6.79 16.16 15.41
N LEU A 50 7.92 16.45 16.07
CA LEU A 50 9.24 16.11 15.54
C LEU A 50 9.37 14.60 15.27
N ASP A 51 8.87 13.77 16.19
CA ASP A 51 8.84 12.31 15.97
C ASP A 51 7.92 11.95 14.80
N GLY A 52 6.78 12.63 14.64
CA GLY A 52 5.88 12.43 13.51
C GLY A 52 6.51 12.75 12.16
N ALA A 53 7.27 13.84 12.06
CA ALA A 53 8.03 14.20 10.87
C ALA A 53 9.10 13.14 10.57
N ARG A 54 9.91 12.78 11.58
CA ARG A 54 10.96 11.75 11.46
C ARG A 54 10.40 10.41 10.99
N ARG A 55 9.32 9.92 11.63
CA ARG A 55 8.72 8.62 11.33
C ARG A 55 8.04 8.61 9.96
N SER A 56 7.48 9.73 9.53
CA SER A 56 6.93 9.87 8.17
C SER A 56 8.02 9.87 7.10
N LEU A 57 9.16 10.54 7.35
CA LEU A 57 10.33 10.46 6.47
C LEU A 57 10.91 9.05 6.41
N ASP A 58 11.07 8.37 7.56
CA ASP A 58 11.54 6.99 7.62
C ASP A 58 10.61 6.04 6.84
N MET A 59 9.29 6.19 6.98
CA MET A 59 8.31 5.40 6.23
C MET A 59 8.38 5.73 4.73
N GLY A 60 8.46 7.01 4.36
CA GLY A 60 8.68 7.40 2.97
C GLY A 60 9.99 6.85 2.40
N GLY A 61 11.03 6.72 3.22
CA GLY A 61 12.28 6.05 2.86
C GLY A 61 12.09 4.56 2.57
N LYS A 62 11.35 3.84 3.43
CA LYS A 62 10.99 2.42 3.19
C LYS A 62 10.20 2.22 1.90
N LEU A 63 9.30 3.16 1.58
CA LEU A 63 8.51 3.15 0.34
C LEU A 63 9.30 3.68 -0.87
N ARG A 64 10.56 4.05 -0.68
CA ARG A 64 11.46 4.66 -1.69
C ARG A 64 10.91 5.94 -2.29
N LEU A 65 10.13 6.71 -1.53
CA LEU A 65 9.73 8.07 -1.89
C LEU A 65 10.89 9.05 -1.64
N PHE A 66 11.62 8.81 -0.56
CA PHE A 66 12.82 9.56 -0.21
C PHE A 66 14.04 8.64 -0.16
N GLU A 67 15.19 9.17 -0.54
CA GLU A 67 16.48 8.50 -0.37
C GLU A 67 17.24 9.17 0.77
N LYS A 68 17.86 8.36 1.62
CA LYS A 68 18.57 8.84 2.79
C LYS A 68 19.98 9.29 2.38
N SER A 69 20.21 10.60 2.34
CA SER A 69 21.51 11.16 1.96
C SER A 69 22.54 11.08 3.10
N ASN A 70 22.09 11.21 4.36
CA ASN A 70 22.92 10.99 5.55
C ASN A 70 22.06 10.47 6.73
N ARG A 71 22.59 10.45 7.96
CA ARG A 71 21.86 9.89 9.13
C ARG A 71 20.48 10.50 9.39
N SER A 72 20.24 11.76 9.00
CA SER A 72 19.02 12.50 9.33
C SER A 72 18.40 13.25 8.16
N THR A 73 19.06 13.28 6.99
CA THR A 73 18.55 13.99 5.82
C THR A 73 18.09 13.04 4.71
N TYR A 74 17.10 13.51 3.97
CA TYR A 74 16.37 12.78 2.96
C TYR A 74 16.27 13.63 1.69
N THR A 75 16.37 13.02 0.51
CA THR A 75 16.18 13.69 -0.78
C THR A 75 15.06 13.02 -1.56
N LEU A 76 14.35 13.78 -2.38
CA LEU A 76 13.21 13.26 -3.13
C LEU A 76 13.68 12.38 -4.29
N THR A 77 13.19 11.15 -4.35
CA THR A 77 13.50 10.22 -5.45
C THR A 77 12.62 10.48 -6.67
N ALA A 78 12.89 9.79 -7.79
CA ALA A 78 11.98 9.80 -8.94
C ALA A 78 10.58 9.30 -8.57
N ARG A 79 10.47 8.26 -7.74
CA ARG A 79 9.18 7.73 -7.28
C ARG A 79 8.48 8.73 -6.35
N GLY A 80 9.24 9.39 -5.48
CA GLY A 80 8.75 10.49 -4.65
C GLY A 80 8.18 11.63 -5.47
N ARG A 81 8.86 12.02 -6.57
CA ARG A 81 8.34 13.04 -7.52
C ARG A 81 7.04 12.59 -8.18
N ALA A 82 6.95 11.35 -8.64
CA ALA A 82 5.72 10.80 -9.20
C ALA A 82 4.57 10.84 -8.17
N CYS A 83 4.80 10.36 -6.94
CA CYS A 83 3.81 10.43 -5.87
C CYS A 83 3.44 11.87 -5.48
N ARG A 84 4.38 12.81 -5.48
CA ARG A 84 4.10 14.24 -5.27
C ARG A 84 3.14 14.77 -6.34
N ASN A 85 3.39 14.47 -7.61
CA ASN A 85 2.53 14.89 -8.72
C ASN A 85 1.12 14.29 -8.58
N LEU A 86 1.02 13.00 -8.24
CA LEU A 86 -0.29 12.37 -7.96
C LEU A 86 -0.99 13.05 -6.77
N ALA A 87 -0.28 13.33 -5.67
CA ALA A 87 -0.87 14.00 -4.51
C ALA A 87 -1.41 15.40 -4.86
N LEU A 88 -0.73 16.15 -5.73
CA LEU A 88 -1.12 17.48 -6.14
C LEU A 88 -2.31 17.50 -7.11
N TYR A 89 -2.38 16.56 -8.05
CA TYR A 89 -3.33 16.64 -9.17
C TYR A 89 -4.41 15.54 -9.17
N ARG A 90 -4.16 14.40 -8.53
CA ARG A 90 -5.00 13.19 -8.56
C ARG A 90 -4.93 12.44 -7.22
N ARG A 91 -5.36 13.12 -6.15
CA ARG A 91 -5.17 12.65 -4.76
C ARG A 91 -5.71 11.24 -4.52
N GLU A 92 -6.84 10.89 -5.12
CA GLU A 92 -7.44 9.56 -5.05
C GLU A 92 -6.51 8.46 -5.58
N VAL A 93 -5.80 8.75 -6.68
CA VAL A 93 -4.81 7.84 -7.27
C VAL A 93 -3.56 7.76 -6.40
N TYR A 94 -3.14 8.88 -5.81
CA TYR A 94 -2.05 8.87 -4.82
C TYR A 94 -2.37 7.95 -3.64
N CYS A 95 -3.57 8.02 -3.06
CA CYS A 95 -3.97 7.15 -1.96
C CYS A 95 -3.93 5.66 -2.36
N ASP A 96 -4.42 5.33 -3.55
CA ASP A 96 -4.38 3.98 -4.12
C ASP A 96 -2.93 3.48 -4.32
N VAL A 97 -2.06 4.32 -4.89
CA VAL A 97 -0.64 4.01 -5.09
C VAL A 97 0.07 3.80 -3.75
N MET A 98 -0.20 4.63 -2.75
CA MET A 98 0.39 4.47 -1.41
C MET A 98 -0.08 3.18 -0.74
N HIS A 99 -1.36 2.84 -0.86
CA HIS A 99 -1.90 1.57 -0.39
C HIS A 99 -1.20 0.38 -1.07
N PHE A 100 -1.05 0.43 -2.39
CA PHE A 100 -0.31 -0.58 -3.14
C PHE A 100 1.13 -0.72 -2.64
N LEU A 101 1.87 0.39 -2.50
CA LEU A 101 3.26 0.33 -2.04
C LEU A 101 3.36 -0.29 -0.64
N LEU A 102 2.43 0.00 0.26
CA LEU A 102 2.42 -0.61 1.60
C LEU A 102 2.09 -2.10 1.56
N PHE A 103 1.18 -2.52 0.69
CA PHE A 103 0.72 -3.90 0.56
C PHE A 103 1.75 -4.79 -0.17
N ALA A 104 2.23 -4.33 -1.32
CA ALA A 104 2.98 -5.16 -2.26
C ALA A 104 4.48 -5.23 -1.97
N THR A 105 5.01 -4.37 -1.09
CA THR A 105 6.47 -4.31 -0.83
C THR A 105 7.03 -5.65 -0.33
N TRP A 106 6.30 -6.42 0.47
CA TRP A 106 6.71 -7.76 0.89
C TRP A 106 7.00 -8.68 -0.30
N GLU A 107 6.05 -8.77 -1.22
CA GLU A 107 6.13 -9.69 -2.38
C GLU A 107 7.15 -9.19 -3.40
N LEU A 108 7.11 -7.90 -3.72
CA LEU A 108 7.99 -7.29 -4.73
C LEU A 108 9.42 -7.08 -4.22
N GLY A 109 9.61 -7.03 -2.90
CA GLY A 109 10.89 -6.79 -2.23
C GLY A 109 11.66 -8.06 -1.88
N GLY A 110 11.19 -9.25 -2.30
CA GLY A 110 11.85 -10.52 -1.99
C GLY A 110 11.76 -10.90 -0.51
N HIS A 111 10.63 -10.59 0.13
CA HIS A 111 10.27 -11.07 1.47
C HIS A 111 11.21 -10.60 2.60
N GLN A 112 11.66 -9.34 2.52
CA GLN A 112 12.55 -8.72 3.53
C GLN A 112 11.82 -7.72 4.45
N ASP A 113 10.67 -7.20 4.01
CA ASP A 113 9.94 -6.12 4.67
C ASP A 113 8.76 -6.65 5.49
N TYR A 114 9.02 -7.20 6.67
CA TYR A 114 8.00 -7.79 7.55
C TYR A 114 6.86 -6.84 7.95
N TRP A 115 7.11 -5.53 7.96
CA TRP A 115 6.06 -4.53 8.17
C TRP A 115 5.04 -4.52 7.02
N SER A 116 5.48 -4.75 5.79
CA SER A 116 4.61 -4.82 4.61
C SER A 116 3.80 -6.11 4.63
N TRP A 117 4.40 -7.22 5.05
CA TRP A 117 3.65 -8.46 5.32
C TRP A 117 2.54 -8.21 6.33
N SER A 118 2.82 -7.52 7.44
CA SER A 118 1.79 -7.20 8.43
C SER A 118 0.69 -6.31 7.87
N TYR A 119 1.04 -5.37 6.99
CA TYR A 119 0.06 -4.54 6.30
C TYR A 119 -0.86 -5.38 5.42
N ALA A 120 -0.29 -6.17 4.50
CA ALA A 120 -1.03 -7.04 3.59
C ALA A 120 -1.91 -8.05 4.35
N LYS A 121 -1.36 -8.70 5.37
CA LYS A 121 -2.10 -9.67 6.18
C LYS A 121 -3.24 -9.03 6.98
N THR A 122 -3.04 -7.81 7.48
CA THR A 122 -4.14 -7.06 8.10
C THR A 122 -5.25 -6.76 7.09
N CYS A 123 -4.92 -6.37 5.86
CA CYS A 123 -5.89 -6.17 4.78
C CYS A 123 -6.64 -7.48 4.44
N GLU A 124 -5.94 -8.62 4.39
CA GLU A 124 -6.56 -9.94 4.19
C GLU A 124 -7.56 -10.29 5.29
N ILE A 125 -7.18 -10.13 6.56
CA ILE A 125 -8.07 -10.39 7.71
C ILE A 125 -9.32 -9.49 7.64
N LEU A 126 -9.12 -8.19 7.40
CA LEU A 126 -10.23 -7.23 7.30
C LEU A 126 -11.14 -7.51 6.10
N TRP A 127 -10.55 -7.89 4.96
CA TRP A 127 -11.31 -8.29 3.79
C TRP A 127 -12.15 -9.53 4.07
N ARG A 128 -11.56 -10.56 4.69
CA ARG A 128 -12.27 -11.81 5.05
C ARG A 128 -13.40 -11.59 6.04
N ASP A 129 -13.20 -10.74 7.04
CA ASP A 129 -14.16 -10.54 8.14
C ASP A 129 -15.32 -9.59 7.76
N ARG A 130 -15.28 -8.96 6.57
CA ARG A 130 -16.32 -8.03 6.10
C ARG A 130 -17.71 -8.70 6.01
N PRO A 131 -18.81 -7.93 6.20
CA PRO A 131 -18.86 -6.50 6.49
C PRO A 131 -18.58 -6.16 7.96
N SER A 132 -18.37 -7.16 8.81
CA SER A 132 -18.18 -6.96 10.25
C SER A 132 -16.77 -6.46 10.56
N ILE A 133 -16.66 -5.37 11.31
CA ILE A 133 -15.37 -4.95 11.86
C ILE A 133 -15.23 -5.58 13.25
N ARG A 134 -14.40 -6.62 13.34
CA ARG A 134 -13.92 -7.07 14.64
C ARG A 134 -13.10 -5.96 15.28
N GLY A 135 -13.23 -5.76 16.58
CA GLY A 135 -12.45 -4.75 17.29
C GLY A 135 -10.94 -4.93 17.07
N ARG A 136 -10.17 -3.83 17.08
CA ARG A 136 -8.71 -3.83 16.79
C ARG A 136 -7.92 -4.92 17.52
N LYS A 137 -8.28 -5.22 18.77
CA LYS A 137 -7.65 -6.28 19.59
C LYS A 137 -7.82 -7.68 18.97
N ALA A 138 -8.98 -7.97 18.38
CA ALA A 138 -9.25 -9.25 17.74
C ALA A 138 -8.47 -9.41 16.42
N VAL A 139 -8.40 -8.34 15.61
CA VAL A 139 -7.57 -8.34 14.39
C VAL A 139 -6.09 -8.48 14.76
N PHE A 140 -5.62 -7.77 15.79
CA PHE A 140 -4.26 -7.90 16.32
C PHE A 140 -3.95 -9.32 16.79
N GLY A 141 -4.87 -9.97 17.51
CA GLY A 141 -4.72 -11.35 17.96
C GLY A 141 -4.61 -12.34 16.80
N GLN A 142 -5.45 -12.19 15.76
CA GLN A 142 -5.37 -12.99 14.54
C GLN A 142 -4.04 -12.78 13.81
N LEU A 143 -3.64 -11.53 13.59
CA LEU A 143 -2.38 -11.18 12.93
C LEU A 143 -1.16 -11.76 13.68
N SER A 144 -1.16 -11.68 15.00
CA SER A 144 -0.08 -12.23 15.83
C SER A 144 -0.01 -13.76 15.71
N ALA A 145 -1.16 -14.45 15.74
CA ALA A 145 -1.23 -15.90 15.57
C ALA A 145 -0.78 -16.33 14.17
N GLU A 146 -1.17 -15.59 13.13
CA GLU A 146 -0.73 -15.85 11.75
C GLU A 146 0.78 -15.63 11.60
N ALA A 147 1.34 -14.58 12.20
CA ALA A 147 2.79 -14.32 12.17
C ALA A 147 3.57 -15.46 12.86
N SER A 148 3.16 -15.86 14.06
CA SER A 148 3.81 -16.97 14.79
C SER A 148 3.72 -18.31 14.06
N ARG A 149 2.64 -18.53 13.30
CA ARG A 149 2.46 -19.74 12.49
C ARG A 149 3.33 -19.73 11.23
N GLU A 150 3.41 -18.60 10.53
CA GLU A 150 4.14 -18.47 9.27
C GLU A 150 5.65 -18.33 9.47
N PHE A 151 6.07 -17.73 10.59
CA PHE A 151 7.47 -17.46 10.92
C PHE A 151 7.87 -18.00 12.31
N PRO A 152 7.72 -19.31 12.58
CA PRO A 152 7.99 -19.88 13.90
C PRO A 152 9.46 -19.68 14.34
N ASP A 153 10.40 -19.63 13.40
CA ASP A 153 11.84 -19.50 13.66
C ASP A 153 12.31 -18.05 13.90
N LEU A 154 11.43 -17.07 13.72
CA LEU A 154 11.76 -15.64 13.77
C LEU A 154 11.33 -14.93 15.06
N ASP A 155 10.56 -15.61 15.92
CA ASP A 155 9.93 -15.04 17.12
C ASP A 155 9.26 -13.67 16.82
N PRO A 156 8.23 -13.65 15.96
CA PRO A 156 7.72 -12.41 15.37
C PRO A 156 7.00 -11.57 16.43
N VAL A 157 7.37 -10.28 16.52
CA VAL A 157 6.73 -9.32 17.42
C VAL A 157 5.89 -8.33 16.62
N VAL A 158 4.57 -8.52 16.67
CA VAL A 158 3.60 -7.59 16.09
C VAL A 158 3.36 -6.42 17.04
N GLY A 159 3.52 -5.20 16.55
CA GLY A 159 3.22 -4.00 17.35
C GLY A 159 1.72 -3.80 17.56
N THR A 160 1.30 -3.43 18.77
CA THR A 160 -0.13 -3.22 19.11
C THR A 160 -0.81 -2.16 18.25
N GLU A 161 -0.04 -1.18 17.77
CA GLU A 161 -0.53 -0.08 16.93
C GLU A 161 -0.56 -0.42 15.43
N THR A 162 -0.08 -1.60 15.01
CA THR A 162 -0.05 -2.00 13.58
C THR A 162 -1.45 -1.95 12.96
N VAL A 163 -2.46 -2.53 13.62
CA VAL A 163 -3.84 -2.51 13.11
C VAL A 163 -4.38 -1.08 13.01
N TYR A 164 -4.03 -0.21 13.97
CA TYR A 164 -4.40 1.20 13.92
C TYR A 164 -3.72 1.93 12.76
N ALA A 165 -2.44 1.65 12.51
CA ALA A 165 -1.70 2.20 11.38
C ALA A 165 -2.36 1.85 10.05
N VAL A 166 -2.63 0.55 9.81
CA VAL A 166 -3.30 0.07 8.59
C VAL A 166 -4.67 0.74 8.43
N THR A 167 -5.44 0.81 9.52
CA THR A 167 -6.75 1.46 9.53
C THR A 167 -6.67 2.92 9.05
N ASN A 168 -5.67 3.68 9.49
CA ASN A 168 -5.49 5.08 9.06
C ASN A 168 -5.23 5.18 7.54
N TRP A 169 -4.50 4.24 6.95
CA TRP A 169 -4.27 4.21 5.50
C TRP A 169 -5.54 3.86 4.72
N LEU A 170 -6.28 2.84 5.16
CA LEU A 170 -7.49 2.41 4.44
C LEU A 170 -8.64 3.44 4.52
N ARG A 171 -8.64 4.30 5.54
CA ARG A 171 -9.61 5.42 5.67
C ARG A 171 -9.45 6.50 4.60
N GLU A 172 -8.27 6.62 4.01
CA GLU A 172 -7.98 7.67 3.00
C GLU A 172 -8.27 7.22 1.57
N LEU A 173 -8.65 5.95 1.38
CA LEU A 173 -9.02 5.43 0.07
C LEU A 173 -10.33 6.04 -0.42
N SER A 174 -10.45 6.16 -1.75
CA SER A 174 -11.66 6.61 -2.42
C SER A 174 -12.12 5.56 -3.44
N PRO A 175 -13.32 4.98 -3.30
CA PRO A 175 -14.22 5.06 -2.15
C PRO A 175 -13.58 4.47 -0.88
N PRO A 176 -13.99 4.91 0.32
CA PRO A 176 -13.45 4.38 1.56
C PRO A 176 -13.94 2.95 1.79
N PHE A 177 -13.01 2.08 2.21
CA PHE A 177 -13.29 0.70 2.63
C PHE A 177 -14.07 0.64 3.93
N PHE A 178 -13.84 1.59 4.85
CA PHE A 178 -14.57 1.65 6.10
C PHE A 178 -15.77 2.59 6.02
N VAL A 179 -16.89 2.13 6.59
CA VAL A 179 -18.08 2.92 6.87
C VAL A 179 -17.97 3.45 8.30
N LEU A 180 -18.12 4.77 8.43
CA LEU A 180 -18.08 5.46 9.71
C LEU A 180 -19.48 5.90 10.11
N GLU A 181 -19.88 5.61 11.35
CA GLU A 181 -21.08 6.14 11.98
C GLU A 181 -20.67 6.94 13.21
N ASN A 182 -21.04 8.23 13.27
CA ASN A 182 -20.63 9.14 14.35
C ASN A 182 -19.10 9.11 14.60
N ASP A 183 -18.32 9.18 13.51
CA ASP A 183 -16.85 9.09 13.48
C ASP A 183 -16.22 7.79 14.00
N LYS A 184 -17.05 6.76 14.27
CA LYS A 184 -16.62 5.44 14.71
C LYS A 184 -16.75 4.43 13.58
N LEU A 185 -15.80 3.49 13.52
CA LEU A 185 -15.83 2.38 12.58
C LEU A 185 -17.06 1.51 12.86
N ALA A 186 -17.99 1.47 11.90
CA ALA A 186 -19.24 0.73 12.00
C ALA A 186 -19.18 -0.58 11.21
N ALA A 187 -18.75 -0.50 9.96
CA ALA A 187 -18.66 -1.65 9.06
C ALA A 187 -17.53 -1.45 8.05
N SER A 188 -17.10 -2.54 7.41
CA SER A 188 -16.27 -2.50 6.21
C SER A 188 -17.13 -2.85 5.01
N ARG A 189 -16.89 -2.18 3.88
CA ARG A 189 -17.59 -2.42 2.62
C ARG A 189 -16.61 -2.59 1.49
N GLU A 190 -17.01 -3.39 0.53
CA GLU A 190 -16.29 -3.54 -0.73
C GLU A 190 -16.24 -2.19 -1.47
N ARG A 191 -15.11 -1.89 -2.08
CA ARG A 191 -14.95 -0.70 -2.91
C ARG A 191 -15.68 -0.92 -4.24
N GLU A 192 -16.55 0.02 -4.58
CA GLU A 192 -17.31 -0.03 -5.83
C GLU A 192 -16.44 0.28 -7.06
N TRP A 193 -15.36 1.03 -6.87
CA TRP A 193 -14.35 1.33 -7.89
C TRP A 193 -13.00 1.63 -7.23
N PHE A 194 -11.94 1.64 -8.02
CA PHE A 194 -10.61 2.12 -7.66
C PHE A 194 -9.92 2.67 -8.91
N SER A 195 -8.73 3.26 -8.78
CA SER A 195 -8.02 3.84 -9.92
C SER A 195 -7.57 2.79 -10.94
N VAL A 196 -7.52 3.18 -12.22
CA VAL A 196 -6.96 2.34 -13.30
C VAL A 196 -5.49 2.02 -13.02
N GLU A 197 -4.77 2.97 -12.42
CA GLU A 197 -3.39 2.82 -11.98
C GLU A 197 -3.23 1.69 -10.95
N LEU A 198 -4.13 1.58 -9.96
CA LEU A 198 -4.11 0.46 -9.02
C LEU A 198 -4.42 -0.87 -9.72
N ALA A 199 -5.28 -0.89 -10.74
CA ALA A 199 -5.52 -2.11 -11.53
C ALA A 199 -4.24 -2.57 -12.25
N LEU A 200 -3.50 -1.65 -12.88
CA LEU A 200 -2.22 -1.94 -13.53
C LEU A 200 -1.19 -2.48 -12.53
N LEU A 201 -1.07 -1.81 -11.38
CA LEU A 201 -0.17 -2.23 -10.31
C LEU A 201 -0.56 -3.59 -9.73
N ALA A 202 -1.86 -3.86 -9.56
CA ALA A 202 -2.37 -5.15 -9.09
C ALA A 202 -2.05 -6.30 -10.07
N VAL A 203 -2.13 -6.07 -11.39
CA VAL A 203 -1.65 -7.05 -12.38
C VAL A 203 -0.15 -7.28 -12.22
N SER A 204 0.65 -6.22 -12.07
CA SER A 204 2.10 -6.40 -11.85
C SER A 204 2.40 -7.18 -10.57
N TYR A 205 1.63 -6.97 -9.50
CA TYR A 205 1.72 -7.77 -8.28
C TYR A 205 1.35 -9.22 -8.54
N LEU A 206 0.31 -9.50 -9.34
CA LEU A 206 -0.08 -10.86 -9.69
C LEU A 206 1.03 -11.64 -10.39
N TYR A 207 1.73 -11.00 -11.33
CA TYR A 207 2.90 -11.60 -11.99
C TYR A 207 3.98 -11.99 -10.98
N ALA A 208 4.31 -11.09 -10.05
CA ALA A 208 5.30 -11.36 -9.03
C ALA A 208 4.87 -12.48 -8.08
N ALA A 209 3.64 -12.43 -7.56
CA ALA A 209 3.08 -13.42 -6.64
C ALA A 209 2.99 -14.83 -7.25
N ARG A 210 2.85 -14.92 -8.58
CA ARG A 210 2.85 -16.19 -9.32
C ARG A 210 4.24 -16.61 -9.81
N GLY A 211 5.27 -15.80 -9.61
CA GLY A 211 6.60 -16.02 -10.18
C GLY A 211 6.61 -16.06 -11.71
N ALA A 212 5.65 -15.38 -12.35
CA ALA A 212 5.47 -15.42 -13.79
C ALA A 212 6.37 -14.38 -14.48
N ALA A 213 6.99 -14.76 -15.59
CA ALA A 213 7.74 -13.84 -16.42
C ALA A 213 6.78 -12.89 -17.17
N ILE A 214 7.20 -11.64 -17.39
CA ILE A 214 6.50 -10.68 -18.26
C ILE A 214 6.24 -11.34 -19.63
N GLN A 215 5.13 -10.97 -20.28
CA GLN A 215 4.60 -11.58 -21.51
C GLN A 215 4.01 -13.00 -21.37
N THR A 216 4.15 -13.65 -20.21
CA THR A 216 3.45 -14.92 -19.94
C THR A 216 1.97 -14.65 -19.72
N PRO A 217 1.04 -15.29 -20.44
CA PRO A 217 -0.39 -15.13 -20.17
C PRO A 217 -0.77 -15.65 -18.79
N LEU A 218 -1.46 -14.82 -18.00
CA LEU A 218 -2.05 -15.24 -16.73
C LEU A 218 -3.56 -15.34 -16.86
N LEU A 219 -4.12 -16.51 -16.54
CA LEU A 219 -5.55 -16.73 -16.59
C LEU A 219 -6.25 -15.87 -15.51
N LEU A 220 -7.28 -15.13 -15.90
CA LEU A 220 -8.13 -14.36 -15.00
C LEU A 220 -9.30 -15.23 -14.51
N ASP A 221 -8.99 -16.36 -13.88
CA ASP A 221 -9.99 -17.18 -13.19
C ASP A 221 -10.29 -16.64 -11.78
N CYS A 222 -11.35 -17.16 -11.16
CA CYS A 222 -11.79 -16.71 -9.84
C CYS A 222 -10.65 -16.80 -8.81
N ASP A 223 -9.98 -17.95 -8.73
CA ASP A 223 -8.89 -18.20 -7.77
C ASP A 223 -7.74 -17.21 -7.94
N THR A 224 -7.38 -16.86 -9.18
CA THR A 224 -6.30 -15.92 -9.48
C THR A 224 -6.68 -14.49 -9.12
N VAL A 225 -7.90 -14.08 -9.45
CA VAL A 225 -8.37 -12.72 -9.15
C VAL A 225 -8.66 -12.55 -7.66
N GLU A 226 -9.07 -13.62 -6.95
CA GLU A 226 -9.30 -13.59 -5.50
C GLU A 226 -8.07 -13.19 -4.70
N LEU A 227 -6.86 -13.48 -5.20
CA LEU A 227 -5.59 -13.04 -4.61
C LEU A 227 -5.47 -11.50 -4.58
N LEU A 228 -6.15 -10.80 -5.49
CA LEU A 228 -6.13 -9.34 -5.61
C LEU A 228 -7.21 -8.67 -4.76
N CYS A 229 -8.23 -9.39 -4.32
CA CYS A 229 -9.30 -8.86 -3.50
C CYS A 229 -8.83 -8.08 -2.25
N PRO A 230 -7.89 -8.57 -1.42
CA PRO A 230 -7.41 -7.80 -0.26
C PRO A 230 -6.53 -6.60 -0.63
N LEU A 231 -5.90 -6.61 -1.81
CA LEU A 231 -5.11 -5.49 -2.34
C LEU A 231 -6.01 -4.40 -2.94
N CYS A 232 -7.05 -4.78 -3.66
CA CYS A 232 -7.97 -3.82 -4.28
C CYS A 232 -9.13 -3.43 -3.36
N LEU A 233 -9.35 -4.22 -2.31
CA LEU A 233 -10.51 -4.16 -1.40
C LEU A 233 -11.84 -4.15 -2.17
N ALA A 234 -11.90 -4.95 -3.23
CA ALA A 234 -12.99 -5.01 -4.20
C ALA A 234 -13.27 -6.48 -4.57
N SER A 235 -14.49 -6.75 -5.05
CA SER A 235 -14.86 -8.09 -5.50
C SER A 235 -14.16 -8.48 -6.81
N VAL A 236 -14.16 -9.79 -7.11
CA VAL A 236 -13.61 -10.35 -8.36
C VAL A 236 -14.16 -9.62 -9.59
N ASP A 237 -15.48 -9.46 -9.68
CA ASP A 237 -16.13 -8.79 -10.81
C ASP A 237 -15.65 -7.36 -10.99
N ARG A 238 -15.47 -6.62 -9.89
CA ARG A 238 -14.97 -5.24 -9.92
C ARG A 238 -13.51 -5.18 -10.36
N ILE A 239 -12.69 -6.11 -9.90
CA ILE A 239 -11.29 -6.18 -10.27
C ILE A 239 -11.15 -6.50 -11.77
N VAL A 240 -11.88 -7.49 -12.28
CA VAL A 240 -11.88 -7.83 -13.72
C VAL A 240 -12.31 -6.63 -14.55
N ALA A 241 -13.41 -5.96 -14.19
CA ALA A 241 -13.87 -4.77 -14.92
C ALA A 241 -12.83 -3.63 -14.92
N MET A 242 -12.10 -3.45 -13.81
CA MET A 242 -11.03 -2.44 -13.72
C MET A 242 -9.79 -2.83 -14.53
N ILE A 243 -9.43 -4.12 -14.60
CA ILE A 243 -8.35 -4.62 -15.45
C ILE A 243 -8.71 -4.44 -16.94
N GLU A 244 -9.95 -4.72 -17.33
CA GLU A 244 -10.46 -4.45 -18.68
C GLU A 244 -10.47 -2.97 -19.03
N THR A 245 -10.75 -2.12 -18.05
CA THR A 245 -10.66 -0.67 -18.24
C THR A 245 -9.21 -0.25 -18.44
N ALA A 246 -8.30 -0.80 -17.64
CA ALA A 246 -6.87 -0.53 -17.72
C ALA A 246 -6.25 -0.99 -19.04
N SER A 247 -6.67 -2.13 -19.59
CA SER A 247 -6.14 -2.62 -20.87
C SER A 247 -6.54 -1.74 -22.06
N ARG A 248 -7.62 -0.95 -21.94
CA ARG A 248 -8.04 0.00 -22.97
C ARG A 248 -7.25 1.31 -22.94
N THR A 249 -6.67 1.65 -21.79
CA THR A 249 -5.94 2.92 -21.60
C THR A 249 -4.43 2.73 -21.59
N PHE A 250 -3.95 1.56 -21.22
CA PHE A 250 -2.52 1.26 -21.10
C PHE A 250 -2.06 0.27 -22.18
N PRO A 251 -1.29 0.72 -23.19
CA PRO A 251 -0.85 -0.13 -24.30
C PRO A 251 0.04 -1.33 -23.89
N GLY A 252 0.58 -1.32 -22.67
CA GLY A 252 1.40 -2.40 -22.15
C GLY A 252 0.61 -3.54 -21.50
N LEU A 253 -0.73 -3.48 -21.49
CA LEU A 253 -1.61 -4.48 -20.88
C LEU A 253 -2.63 -4.96 -21.92
N ASP A 254 -2.55 -6.24 -22.28
CA ASP A 254 -3.53 -6.88 -23.15
C ASP A 254 -4.43 -7.84 -22.37
N ILE A 255 -5.64 -8.04 -22.90
CA ILE A 255 -6.53 -9.12 -22.49
C ILE A 255 -6.84 -9.97 -23.71
N HIS A 256 -6.57 -11.27 -23.61
CA HIS A 256 -6.91 -12.26 -24.61
C HIS A 256 -8.00 -13.18 -24.08
N THR A 257 -9.14 -13.21 -24.76
CA THR A 257 -10.25 -14.11 -24.45
C THR A 257 -10.23 -15.29 -25.42
N GLY A 258 -10.13 -16.51 -24.87
CA GLY A 258 -10.18 -17.76 -25.62
C GLY A 258 -11.24 -18.71 -25.09
N GLU A 259 -11.23 -19.95 -25.57
CA GLU A 259 -12.20 -20.99 -25.19
C GLU A 259 -12.20 -21.33 -23.69
N TRP A 260 -11.07 -21.09 -23.02
CA TRP A 260 -10.85 -21.44 -21.61
C TRP A 260 -10.98 -20.25 -20.65
N GLY A 261 -11.38 -19.08 -21.15
CA GLY A 261 -11.54 -17.86 -20.38
C GLY A 261 -10.66 -16.70 -20.87
N SER A 262 -10.62 -15.64 -20.06
CA SER A 262 -9.81 -14.45 -20.33
C SER A 262 -8.46 -14.57 -19.64
N SER A 263 -7.41 -14.15 -20.33
CA SER A 263 -6.05 -14.06 -19.81
C SER A 263 -5.52 -12.65 -19.95
N VAL A 264 -4.72 -12.23 -18.98
CA VAL A 264 -4.03 -10.95 -19.01
C VAL A 264 -2.58 -11.15 -19.44
N ILE A 265 -2.08 -10.27 -20.30
CA ILE A 265 -0.69 -10.25 -20.73
C ILE A 265 -0.11 -8.88 -20.45
N LEU A 266 0.87 -8.83 -19.56
CA LEU A 266 1.65 -7.64 -19.31
C LEU A 266 2.88 -7.63 -20.24
N ARG A 267 3.01 -6.62 -21.10
CA ARG A 267 4.10 -6.49 -22.08
C ARG A 267 5.38 -5.92 -21.50
N GLN A 268 5.27 -5.17 -20.41
CA GLN A 268 6.38 -4.50 -19.74
C GLN A 268 6.10 -4.36 -18.24
N THR A 269 7.15 -4.32 -17.41
CA THR A 269 7.00 -4.08 -15.97
C THR A 269 6.28 -2.75 -15.71
N VAL A 270 5.35 -2.73 -14.77
CA VAL A 270 4.67 -1.50 -14.32
C VAL A 270 5.31 -1.04 -13.01
N ASP A 271 5.77 0.20 -12.97
CA ASP A 271 6.18 0.89 -11.74
C ASP A 271 5.38 2.20 -11.62
N VAL A 272 5.32 2.73 -10.39
CA VAL A 272 4.73 4.05 -10.08
C VAL A 272 5.24 5.15 -10.99
N LEU A 273 6.50 5.07 -11.44
CA LEU A 273 7.10 6.03 -12.38
C LEU A 273 6.37 6.13 -13.73
N MET A 274 5.58 5.12 -14.11
CA MET A 274 4.84 5.09 -15.38
C MET A 274 3.42 5.66 -15.26
N LEU A 275 3.00 6.08 -14.07
CA LEU A 275 1.62 6.49 -13.77
C LEU A 275 1.40 8.01 -13.84
N THR A 276 2.46 8.79 -14.10
CA THR A 276 2.46 10.26 -14.09
C THR A 276 2.96 10.86 -15.39
#